data_AF-A0A430RK20-F1
#
_entry.id   AF-A0A430RK20-F1
#
_cell.length_a   1.000
_cell.length_b   1.000
_cell.length_c   1.000
_cell.angle_alpha   90.00
_cell.angle_beta   90.00
_cell.angle_gamma   90.00
#
_symmetry.space_group_name_H-M   'P 1'
#
loop_
_entity.id
_entity.type
_entity.pdbx_description
1 polymer ?
#
loop_
_entity_poly.entity_id
_entity_poly.type
_entity_poly.pdbx_seq_one_letter_code
_entity_poly.pdbx_strand_id
1 'polypeptide(L)' 'LGTNPHFLVTSEGEMVEAPRHFQKAEEKLAKAQRELSRKKKGSNRRKKARLKVAKLHRKIANQRRDFHHKVARKLV' A
#
# COMPACT_ATOMS: atom_id res chain seq x y z
N LEU A 1 18.46 1.65 2.77
CA LEU A 1 17.81 0.58 1.98
C LEU A 1 17.22 1.23 0.74
N GLY A 2 17.98 1.15 -0.36
CA GLY A 2 17.71 1.88 -1.60
C GLY A 2 16.33 1.58 -2.17
N THR A 3 15.57 2.63 -2.40
CA THR A 3 14.33 2.55 -3.19
C THR A 3 14.73 2.34 -4.64
N ASN A 4 14.80 1.07 -5.07
CA ASN A 4 14.95 0.77 -6.48
C ASN A 4 13.78 1.43 -7.24
N PRO A 5 14.02 2.43 -8.11
CA PRO A 5 12.96 3.19 -8.76
C PRO A 5 12.15 2.32 -9.74
N HIS A 6 12.76 1.20 -10.16
CA HIS A 6 12.18 0.24 -11.08
C HIS A 6 11.56 -0.94 -10.31
N PHE A 7 10.29 -1.19 -10.59
CA PHE A 7 9.51 -2.31 -10.09
C PHE A 7 9.84 -3.62 -10.82
N LEU A 8 10.07 -3.57 -12.14
CA LEU A 8 10.58 -4.70 -12.92
C LEU A 8 11.43 -4.21 -14.10
N VAL A 9 12.35 -5.05 -14.57
CA VAL A 9 13.14 -4.86 -15.78
C VAL A 9 13.00 -6.11 -16.65
N THR A 10 12.61 -5.97 -17.91
CA THR A 10 12.53 -7.10 -18.85
C THR A 10 13.91 -7.43 -19.44
N SER A 11 14.06 -8.61 -20.05
CA SER A 11 15.28 -9.00 -20.78
C SER A 11 15.57 -8.09 -21.98
N GLU A 12 14.57 -7.36 -22.46
CA GLU A 12 14.64 -6.38 -23.56
C GLU A 12 15.03 -4.98 -23.06
N GLY A 13 15.24 -4.82 -21.75
CA GLY A 13 15.64 -3.56 -21.12
C GLY A 13 14.48 -2.62 -20.79
N GLU A 14 13.22 -3.04 -20.96
CA GLU A 14 12.08 -2.22 -20.54
C GLU A 14 12.01 -2.15 -19.01
N MET A 15 11.97 -0.93 -18.48
CA MET A 15 11.89 -0.68 -17.04
C MET A 15 10.52 -0.13 -16.67
N VAL A 16 9.82 -0.81 -15.77
CA VAL A 16 8.56 -0.32 -15.20
C VAL A 16 8.85 0.33 -13.86
N GLU A 17 8.50 1.60 -13.69
CA GLU A 17 8.69 2.28 -12.40
C GLU A 17 7.73 1.79 -11.31
N ALA A 18 8.20 1.80 -10.06
CA ALA A 18 7.34 1.57 -8.91
C ALA A 18 6.41 2.77 -8.67
N PRO A 19 5.08 2.56 -8.55
CA PRO A 19 4.15 3.67 -8.37
C PRO A 19 4.39 4.43 -7.06
N ARG A 20 4.75 5.71 -7.17
CA ARG A 20 5.07 6.59 -6.02
C ARG A 20 3.90 6.80 -5.05
N HIS A 21 2.66 6.52 -5.47
CA HIS A 21 1.48 6.69 -4.63
C HIS A 21 1.37 5.64 -3.50
N PHE A 22 2.15 4.55 -3.56
CA PHE A 22 2.21 3.56 -2.48
C PHE A 22 2.82 4.13 -1.19
N GLN A 23 3.85 4.97 -1.31
CA GLN A 23 4.51 5.59 -0.15
C GLN A 23 3.52 6.44 0.67
N LYS A 24 2.75 7.30 -0.01
CA LYS A 24 1.71 8.12 0.64
C LYS A 24 0.62 7.27 1.32
N ALA A 25 0.31 6.11 0.76
CA ALA A 25 -0.67 5.20 1.35
C ALA A 25 -0.12 4.48 2.59
N GLU A 26 1.16 4.09 2.55
CA GLU A 26 1.88 3.47 3.67
C GLU A 26 2.08 4.44 4.84
N GLU A 27 2.41 5.72 4.58
CA GLU A 27 2.47 6.75 5.62
C GLU A 27 1.14 6.92 6.35
N LYS A 28 0.03 6.97 5.58
CA LYS A 28 -1.32 7.05 6.15
C LYS A 28 -1.66 5.82 6.98
N LEU A 29 -1.25 4.63 6.53
CA LEU A 29 -1.43 3.39 7.26
C LEU A 29 -0.63 3.40 8.57
N ALA A 30 0.64 3.80 8.53
CA ALA A 30 1.49 3.90 9.71
C ALA A 30 0.91 4.88 10.74
N LYS A 31 0.42 6.04 10.30
CA LYS A 31 -0.27 7.00 11.19
C LYS A 31 -1.53 6.38 11.82
N ALA A 32 -2.36 5.70 11.04
CA ALA A 32 -3.57 5.05 11.54
C ALA A 32 -3.26 3.90 12.53
N GLN A 33 -2.18 3.15 12.31
CA GLN A 33 -1.72 2.12 13.24
C GLN A 33 -1.21 2.71 14.56
N ARG A 34 -0.46 3.83 14.53
CA ARG A 34 -0.06 4.56 15.75
C ARG A 34 -1.26 5.14 16.49
N GLU A 35 -2.24 5.68 15.77
CA GLU A 35 -3.50 6.14 16.37
C GLU A 35 -4.21 5.00 17.07
N LEU A 36 -4.28 3.82 16.43
CA LEU A 36 -4.93 2.62 16.98
C LEU A 36 -4.21 2.10 18.23
N SER A 37 -2.88 2.03 18.22
CA SER A 37 -2.10 1.48 19.34
C SER A 37 -2.31 2.27 20.63
N ARG A 38 -2.43 3.60 20.52
CA ARG A 38 -2.69 4.54 21.63
C ARG A 38 -4.11 4.48 22.20
N LYS A 39 -5.08 3.80 21.55
CA LYS A 39 -6.48 3.73 22.08
C LYS A 39 -6.65 2.60 23.09
N LYS A 40 -7.40 2.85 24.17
CA LYS A 40 -7.79 1.83 25.17
C LYS A 40 -8.43 0.60 24.51
N LYS A 41 -7.91 -0.59 24.85
CA LYS A 41 -8.48 -1.88 24.42
C LYS A 41 -9.96 -1.97 24.82
N GLY A 42 -10.79 -2.57 23.97
CA GLY A 42 -12.24 -2.70 24.19
C GLY A 42 -13.08 -1.43 23.94
N SER A 43 -12.48 -0.23 23.86
CA SER A 43 -13.27 0.99 23.65
C SER A 43 -13.91 1.07 22.25
N ASN A 44 -15.09 1.70 22.17
CA ASN A 44 -15.78 1.99 20.90
C ASN A 44 -14.91 2.81 19.93
N ARG A 45 -14.10 3.73 20.46
CA ARG A 45 -13.14 4.51 19.67
C ARG A 45 -12.04 3.62 19.06
N ARG A 46 -11.56 2.61 19.78
CA ARG A 46 -10.61 1.62 19.24
C ARG A 46 -11.25 0.78 18.13
N LYS A 47 -12.52 0.37 18.28
CA LYS A 47 -13.26 -0.35 17.22
C LYS A 47 -13.32 0.47 15.92
N LYS A 48 -13.66 1.77 16.01
CA LYS A 48 -13.64 2.69 14.85
C LYS A 48 -12.25 2.82 14.23
N ALA A 49 -11.20 2.95 15.04
CA ALA A 49 -9.81 3.02 14.55
C ALA A 49 -9.36 1.73 13.85
N ARG A 50 -9.73 0.54 14.37
CA ARG A 50 -9.46 -0.76 13.71
C ARG A 50 -10.07 -0.82 12.32
N LEU A 51 -11.32 -0.38 12.17
CA LEU A 51 -12.00 -0.34 10.88
C LEU A 51 -11.30 0.61 9.89
N LYS A 52 -10.79 1.76 10.36
CA LYS A 52 -10.00 2.69 9.53
C LYS A 52 -8.73 2.02 9.01
N VAL A 53 -7.99 1.31 9.88
CA VAL A 53 -6.79 0.55 9.49
C VAL A 53 -7.14 -0.54 8.46
N ALA A 54 -8.21 -1.31 8.68
CA ALA A 54 -8.65 -2.34 7.74
C ALA A 54 -9.03 -1.77 6.36
N LYS A 55 -9.73 -0.62 6.31
CA LYS A 55 -10.05 0.08 5.06
C LYS A 55 -8.80 0.52 4.30
N LEU A 56 -7.77 1.01 5.01
CA LEU A 56 -6.50 1.40 4.41
C LEU A 56 -5.75 0.20 3.83
N HIS A 57 -5.66 -0.91 4.55
CA HIS A 57 -5.07 -2.15 4.03
C HIS A 57 -5.78 -2.62 2.75
N ARG A 58 -7.12 -2.63 2.75
CA ARG A 58 -7.90 -3.01 1.56
C ARG A 58 -7.60 -2.10 0.37
N LYS A 59 -7.49 -0.78 0.60
CA LYS A 59 -7.17 0.18 -0.45
C LYS A 59 -5.79 -0.09 -1.06
N ILE A 60 -4.76 -0.28 -0.22
CA ILE A 60 -3.39 -0.58 -0.66
C ILE A 60 -3.36 -1.89 -1.46
N ALA A 61 -4.00 -2.94 -0.96
CA ALA A 61 -4.05 -4.24 -1.65
C ALA A 61 -4.71 -4.13 -3.03
N ASN A 62 -5.81 -3.37 -3.14
CA ASN A 62 -6.48 -3.16 -4.42
C ASN A 62 -5.61 -2.35 -5.40
N GLN A 63 -4.90 -1.32 -4.93
CA GLN A 63 -3.98 -0.54 -5.77
C GLN A 63 -2.81 -1.40 -6.27
N ARG A 64 -2.24 -2.25 -5.40
CA ARG A 64 -1.18 -3.19 -5.81
C ARG A 64 -1.69 -4.17 -6.86
N ARG A 65 -2.87 -4.75 -6.64
CA ARG A 65 -3.49 -5.70 -7.58
C ARG A 65 -3.76 -5.06 -8.95
N ASP A 66 -4.34 -3.87 -8.98
CA ASP A 66 -4.60 -3.11 -10.21
C ASP A 66 -3.31 -2.82 -10.98
N PHE A 67 -2.27 -2.37 -10.28
CA PHE A 67 -0.96 -2.14 -10.88
C PHE A 67 -0.38 -3.43 -11.48
N HIS A 68 -0.37 -4.53 -10.74
CA HIS A 68 0.13 -5.81 -11.24
C HIS A 68 -0.64 -6.30 -12.47
N HIS A 69 -1.97 -6.20 -12.49
CA HIS A 69 -2.75 -6.61 -13.66
C HIS A 69 -2.48 -5.77 -14.89
N LYS A 70 -2.37 -4.43 -14.73
CA LYS A 70 -2.04 -3.53 -15.84
C LYS A 70 -0.65 -3.80 -16.40
N VAL A 71 0.31 -4.06 -15.52
CA VAL A 71 1.67 -4.41 -15.90
C VAL A 71 1.71 -5.76 -16.61
N ALA A 72 1.06 -6.79 -16.06
CA ALA A 72 0.99 -8.10 -16.69
C ALA A 72 0.35 -8.04 -18.08
N ARG A 73 -0.73 -7.27 -18.25
CA ARG A 73 -1.37 -7.04 -19.56
C ARG A 73 -0.48 -6.30 -20.55
N LYS A 74 0.52 -5.54 -20.09
CA LYS A 74 1.46 -4.86 -20.98
C LYS A 74 2.57 -5.79 -21.46
N LEU A 75 2.88 -6.82 -20.67
CA LEU A 75 3.97 -7.77 -20.94
C LEU A 75 3.53 -9.02 -21.73
N VAL A 76 2.23 -9.27 -21.83
CA VAL A 76 1.61 -10.38 -22.58
C VAL A 76 0.79 -9.80 -23.72
#